data_AF-A0A6V7BVM9-F1
#
_entry.id   AF-A0A6V7BVM9-F1
#
_cell.length_a   1.000
_cell.length_b   1.000
_cell.length_c   1.000
_cell.angle_alpha   90.00
_cell.angle_beta   90.00
_cell.angle_gamma   90.00
#
_symmetry.space_group_name_H-M   'P 1'
#
loop_
_entity.id
_entity.type
_entity.pdbx_description
1 polymer ?
#
loop_
_entity_poly.entity_id
_entity_poly.type
_entity_poly.pdbx_seq_one_letter_code
_entity_poly.pdbx_strand_id
1 'polypeptide(L)'
;MRSDYKKNDVQPVKVEKLGSTSLNITYHMPAESLFYSPGVDFVTDHGVLRIAIRRCGISDKCDAMAEAVMPIAEPWTRKVTVPYAGGKVLVFYADTEETFTP
;
A
#
# COMPACT_ATOMS: atom_id res chain seq x y z
N MET A 1 -0.59 -12.99 -3.99
CA MET A 1 -0.96 -11.56 -3.87
C MET A 1 -0.46 -10.85 -5.12
N ARG A 2 -1.22 -9.89 -5.68
CA ARG A 2 -0.89 -9.23 -6.95
C ARG A 2 -1.18 -7.74 -6.83
N SER A 3 -0.21 -6.93 -7.25
CA SER A 3 -0.36 -5.48 -7.45
C SER A 3 -0.36 -5.20 -8.95
N ASP A 4 -1.10 -4.18 -9.37
CA ASP A 4 -1.15 -3.73 -10.76
C ASP A 4 -0.33 -2.45 -10.98
N TYR A 5 0.27 -1.89 -9.92
CA TYR A 5 1.22 -0.78 -10.00
C TYR A 5 2.65 -1.29 -10.10
N LYS A 6 3.44 -0.72 -11.01
CA LYS A 6 4.90 -0.92 -11.00
C LYS A 6 5.51 -0.16 -9.84
N LYS A 7 6.70 -0.58 -9.40
CA LYS A 7 7.39 0.06 -8.28
C LYS A 7 7.51 1.57 -8.49
N ASN A 8 8.00 2.00 -9.66
CA ASN A 8 8.26 3.41 -9.96
C ASN A 8 7.00 4.28 -10.05
N ASP A 9 5.82 3.70 -10.27
CA ASP A 9 4.57 4.46 -10.43
C ASP A 9 4.10 5.06 -9.09
N VAL A 10 4.52 4.46 -7.97
CA VAL A 10 3.98 4.75 -6.62
C VAL A 10 5.05 5.21 -5.63
N GLN A 11 6.28 5.48 -6.11
CA GLN A 11 7.35 6.00 -5.27
C GLN A 11 7.15 7.47 -4.89
N PRO A 12 7.59 7.90 -3.70
CA PRO A 12 8.29 7.10 -2.69
C PRO A 12 7.33 6.24 -1.86
N VAL A 13 7.65 4.96 -1.67
CA VAL A 13 6.97 4.07 -0.72
C VAL A 13 7.73 4.06 0.60
N LYS A 14 7.05 4.38 1.70
CA LYS A 14 7.58 4.36 3.06
C LYS A 14 6.74 3.44 3.92
N VAL A 15 7.41 2.66 4.77
CA VAL A 15 6.78 1.79 5.76
C VAL A 15 7.36 2.15 7.12
N GLU A 16 6.51 2.64 8.02
CA GLU A 16 6.91 3.16 9.32
C GLU A 16 6.06 2.56 10.44
N LYS A 17 6.64 2.34 11.61
CA LYS A 17 5.88 1.90 12.79
C LYS A 17 4.93 2.98 13.27
N LEU A 18 3.68 2.58 13.48
CA LEU A 18 2.67 3.35 14.18
C LEU A 18 2.37 2.64 15.50
N GLY A 19 3.19 2.91 16.52
CA GLY A 19 3.15 2.19 17.79
C GLY A 19 3.69 0.76 17.66
N SER A 20 3.23 -0.13 18.55
CA SER A 20 3.73 -1.52 18.64
C SER A 20 2.97 -2.52 17.77
N THR A 21 1.74 -2.20 17.35
CA THR A 21 0.80 -3.15 16.73
C THR A 21 0.40 -2.79 15.31
N SER A 22 0.90 -1.68 14.78
CA SER A 22 0.47 -1.16 13.47
C SER A 22 1.63 -0.59 12.67
N LEU A 23 1.48 -0.61 11.36
CA LEU A 23 2.36 0.07 10.43
C LEU A 23 1.57 1.10 9.65
N ASN A 24 2.25 2.18 9.32
CA ASN A 24 1.80 3.17 8.39
C ASN A 24 2.57 3.01 7.07
N ILE A 25 1.84 2.74 5.99
CA ILE A 25 2.39 2.74 4.63
C ILE A 25 2.00 4.04 3.98
N THR A 26 3.00 4.73 3.44
CA THR A 26 2.80 5.96 2.68
C THR A 26 3.33 5.75 1.28
N TYR A 27 2.55 6.12 0.26
CA TYR A 27 2.95 6.00 -1.14
C TYR A 27 2.39 7.15 -1.96
N HIS A 28 3.04 7.43 -3.09
CA HIS A 28 2.56 8.42 -4.04
C HIS A 28 1.52 7.78 -4.97
N MET A 29 0.50 8.53 -5.33
CA MET A 29 -0.46 8.13 -6.35
C MET A 29 -0.18 8.86 -7.65
N PRO A 30 0.07 8.12 -8.75
CA PRO A 30 0.23 8.73 -10.06
C PRO A 30 -1.10 9.39 -10.48
N ALA A 31 -0.99 10.45 -11.28
CA ALA A 31 -2.16 11.09 -11.86
C ALA A 31 -2.77 10.15 -12.92
N GLU A 32 -3.86 9.48 -12.57
CA GLU A 32 -4.59 8.57 -13.44
C GLU A 32 -6.03 9.05 -13.64
N SER A 33 -6.52 9.01 -14.88
CA SER A 33 -7.89 9.47 -15.20
C SER A 33 -8.93 8.35 -15.10
N LEU A 34 -8.52 7.10 -15.27
CA LEU A 34 -9.41 5.93 -15.32
C LEU A 34 -9.24 5.00 -14.12
N PHE A 35 -8.24 5.26 -13.27
CA PHE A 35 -7.88 4.39 -12.17
C PHE A 35 -7.61 5.19 -10.91
N TYR A 36 -7.74 4.52 -9.76
CA TYR A 36 -7.38 5.05 -8.45
C TYR A 36 -6.91 3.92 -7.54
N SER A 37 -6.23 4.26 -6.44
CA SER A 37 -5.95 3.32 -5.36
C SER A 37 -6.88 3.56 -4.18
N PRO A 38 -7.77 2.61 -3.84
CA PRO A 38 -8.55 2.66 -2.60
C PRO A 38 -7.71 2.37 -1.36
N GLY A 39 -6.52 1.78 -1.51
CA GLY A 39 -5.72 1.32 -0.40
C GLY A 39 -4.84 0.12 -0.75
N VAL A 40 -4.59 -0.75 0.24
CA VAL A 40 -3.77 -1.95 0.07
C VAL A 40 -4.50 -3.21 0.50
N ASP A 41 -4.17 -4.31 -0.15
CA ASP A 41 -4.43 -5.65 0.35
C ASP A 41 -3.21 -6.13 1.13
N PHE A 42 -3.45 -6.88 2.20
CA PHE A 42 -2.37 -7.40 3.01
C PHE A 42 -2.69 -8.79 3.56
N VAL A 43 -1.65 -9.59 3.75
CA VAL A 43 -1.74 -10.89 4.41
C VAL A 43 -0.47 -11.15 5.20
N THR A 44 -0.63 -11.68 6.40
CA THR A 44 0.51 -12.16 7.18
C THR A 44 0.70 -13.65 6.91
N ASP A 45 1.87 -14.00 6.39
CA ASP A 45 2.22 -15.38 6.05
C ASP A 45 3.60 -15.70 6.64
N HIS A 46 3.68 -16.73 7.50
CA HIS A 46 4.92 -17.15 8.17
C HIS A 46 5.70 -16.00 8.88
N GLY A 47 4.99 -15.04 9.46
CA GLY A 47 5.63 -13.90 10.16
C GLY A 47 6.15 -12.79 9.24
N VAL A 48 5.82 -12.84 7.95
CA VAL A 48 6.08 -11.76 6.99
C VAL A 48 4.76 -11.10 6.62
N LEU A 49 4.67 -9.79 6.82
CA LEU A 49 3.53 -9.01 6.37
C LEU A 49 3.71 -8.69 4.89
N ARG A 50 2.87 -9.27 4.05
CA ARG A 50 2.86 -9.05 2.60
C ARG A 50 1.82 -7.99 2.29
N ILE A 51 2.19 -6.95 1.54
CA ILE A 51 1.32 -5.84 1.15
C ILE A 51 1.31 -5.67 -0.38
N ALA A 52 0.15 -5.40 -0.98
CA ALA A 52 0.01 -5.00 -2.38
C ALA A 52 -0.88 -3.75 -2.50
N ILE A 53 -0.40 -2.73 -3.21
CA ILE A 53 -1.19 -1.54 -3.50
C ILE A 53 -2.23 -1.88 -4.56
N ARG A 54 -3.51 -1.61 -4.27
CA ARG A 54 -4.60 -1.92 -5.18
C ARG A 54 -4.81 -0.78 -6.17
N ARG A 55 -5.02 -1.14 -7.43
CA ARG A 55 -5.42 -0.25 -8.52
C ARG A 55 -6.80 -0.68 -8.98
N CYS A 56 -7.72 0.26 -9.02
CA CYS A 56 -9.12 0.01 -9.33
C CYS A 56 -9.59 0.93 -10.45
N GLY A 57 -10.38 0.41 -11.38
CA GLY A 57 -11.05 1.25 -12.37
C GLY A 57 -12.12 2.10 -11.69
N ILE A 58 -12.29 3.34 -12.15
CA ILE A 58 -13.31 4.26 -11.60
C ILE A 58 -14.76 3.75 -11.76
N SER A 59 -14.99 2.83 -12.70
CA SER A 59 -16.29 2.20 -12.95
C SER A 59 -16.50 0.90 -12.18
N ASP A 60 -15.46 0.40 -11.50
CA ASP A 60 -15.48 -0.91 -10.85
C ASP A 60 -15.78 -0.77 -9.36
N LYS A 61 -16.58 -1.69 -8.81
CA LYS A 61 -16.66 -1.87 -7.36
C LYS A 61 -15.40 -2.60 -6.91
N CYS A 62 -14.48 -1.87 -6.30
CA CYS A 62 -13.17 -2.38 -5.96
C CYS A 62 -12.76 -1.82 -4.60
N ASP A 63 -12.81 -2.68 -3.60
CA ASP A 63 -12.45 -2.36 -2.21
C ASP A 63 -11.06 -2.91 -1.91
N ALA A 64 -10.35 -2.24 -1.00
CA ALA A 64 -9.09 -2.71 -0.43
C ALA A 64 -9.33 -3.25 0.99
N MET A 65 -8.51 -4.19 1.44
CA MET A 65 -8.58 -4.67 2.82
C MET A 65 -8.27 -3.59 3.86
N ALA A 66 -7.34 -2.68 3.54
CA ALA A 66 -7.08 -1.48 4.33
C ALA A 66 -7.17 -0.24 3.44
N GLU A 67 -8.07 0.68 3.81
CA GLU A 67 -8.36 1.87 3.04
C GLU A 67 -7.27 2.95 3.17
N ALA A 68 -7.02 3.65 2.07
CA ALA A 68 -6.13 4.80 2.03
C ALA A 68 -6.85 6.08 2.43
N VAL A 69 -6.23 6.80 3.35
CA VAL A 69 -6.56 8.18 3.67
C VAL A 69 -5.75 9.10 2.76
N MET A 70 -6.41 10.12 2.22
CA MET A 70 -5.78 11.25 1.53
C MET A 70 -5.63 12.42 2.50
N PRO A 71 -4.40 12.78 2.92
CA PRO A 71 -4.20 14.00 3.68
C PRO A 71 -4.55 15.22 2.83
N ILE A 72 -5.30 16.18 3.39
CA ILE A 72 -5.70 17.41 2.68
C ILE A 72 -4.49 18.20 2.17
N ALA A 73 -3.40 18.22 2.94
CA ALA A 73 -2.17 18.94 2.58
C ALA A 73 -1.37 18.25 1.47
N GLU A 74 -1.59 16.95 1.23
CA GLU A 74 -0.81 16.13 0.31
C GLU A 74 -1.74 15.22 -0.51
N PRO A 75 -2.49 15.78 -1.48
CA PRO A 75 -3.57 15.06 -2.18
C PRO A 75 -3.08 13.87 -3.03
N TRP A 76 -1.79 13.87 -3.38
CA TRP A 76 -1.13 12.79 -4.13
C TRP A 76 -0.45 11.76 -3.24
N THR A 77 -0.50 11.94 -1.92
CA THR A 77 0.05 11.00 -0.95
C THR A 77 -1.09 10.18 -0.38
N ARG A 78 -0.95 8.86 -0.42
CA ARG A 78 -1.87 7.94 0.24
C ARG A 78 -1.21 7.41 1.49
N LYS A 79 -2.00 7.37 2.56
CA LYS A 79 -1.59 6.86 3.87
C LYS A 79 -2.51 5.71 4.26
N VAL A 80 -1.94 4.55 4.54
CA VAL A 80 -2.69 3.34 4.88
C VAL A 80 -2.14 2.77 6.18
N THR A 81 -3.05 2.45 7.11
CA THR A 81 -2.68 1.78 8.36
C THR A 81 -3.05 0.32 8.29
N VAL A 82 -2.09 -0.56 8.58
CA VAL A 82 -2.31 -2.02 8.62
C VAL A 82 -1.86 -2.58 9.96
N PRO A 83 -2.48 -3.68 10.44
CA PRO A 83 -2.00 -4.37 11.62
C PRO A 83 -0.61 -4.96 11.37
N TYR A 84 0.21 -4.99 12.42
CA TYR A 84 1.58 -5.46 12.37
C TYR A 84 1.94 -6.23 13.64
N ALA A 85 2.43 -7.45 13.44
CA ALA A 85 2.80 -8.37 14.52
C ALA A 85 4.33 -8.47 14.72
N GLY A 86 5.10 -7.54 14.13
CA GLY A 86 6.55 -7.66 14.03
C GLY A 86 7.00 -8.46 12.80
N GLY A 87 8.28 -8.38 12.48
CA GLY A 87 8.90 -9.15 11.40
C GLY A 87 9.23 -8.32 10.16
N LYS A 88 9.32 -8.99 9.02
CA LYS A 88 9.63 -8.35 7.73
C LYS A 88 8.35 -7.90 7.06
N VAL A 89 8.42 -6.82 6.31
CA VAL A 89 7.34 -6.35 5.45
C VAL A 89 7.78 -6.49 4.01
N LEU A 90 6.95 -7.10 3.17
CA LEU A 90 7.22 -7.29 1.75
C LEU A 90 6.12 -6.61 0.93
N VAL A 91 6.49 -5.57 0.20
CA VAL A 91 5.56 -4.87 -0.71
C VAL A 91 5.72 -5.45 -2.11
N PHE A 92 4.62 -5.92 -2.68
CA PHE A 92 4.56 -6.46 -4.03
C PHE A 92 4.13 -5.36 -5.00
N TYR A 93 4.86 -5.28 -6.11
CA TYR A 93 4.54 -4.47 -7.27
C TYR A 93 4.28 -5.39 -8.47
N ALA A 94 3.78 -4.83 -9.57
CA ALA A 94 3.54 -5.58 -10.80
C ALA A 94 4.81 -6.14 -11.43
N ASP A 95 5.95 -5.50 -11.20
CA ASP A 95 7.25 -5.79 -11.83
C ASP A 95 8.32 -6.30 -10.85
N THR A 96 8.15 -6.11 -9.54
CA THR A 96 9.13 -6.51 -8.53
C THR A 96 8.52 -6.57 -7.12
N GLU A 97 9.33 -6.92 -6.14
CA GLU A 97 8.99 -6.87 -4.72
C GLU A 97 10.07 -6.11 -3.94
N GLU A 98 9.69 -5.51 -2.81
CA GLU A 98 10.60 -4.75 -1.96
C GLU A 98 10.40 -5.10 -0.50
N THR A 99 11.49 -5.43 0.18
CA THR A 99 11.47 -5.76 1.61
C THR A 99 11.79 -4.52 2.43
N PHE A 100 10.99 -4.30 3.46
CA PHE A 100 11.18 -3.27 4.48
C PHE A 100 11.36 -3.91 5.86
N THR A 101 12.18 -3.26 6.69
CA THR A 101 12.39 -3.62 8.11
C THR A 101 12.09 -2.41 8.99
N PRO A 102 10.79 -2.11 9.22
CA PRO A 102 10.34 -0.99 10.05
C PRO A 102 10.57 -1.23 11.54
#